data_AF-A0A6M0SHZ8-F1
#
_entry.id   AF-A0A6M0SHZ8-F1
#
_cell.length_a   1.000
_cell.length_b   1.000
_cell.length_c   1.000
_cell.angle_alpha   90.00
_cell.angle_beta   90.00
_cell.angle_gamma   90.00
#
_symmetry.space_group_name_H-M   'P 1'
#
loop_
_entity.id
_entity.type
_entity.pdbx_description
1 polymer ?
#
loop_
_entity_poly.entity_id
_entity_poly.type
_entity_poly.pdbx_seq_one_letter_code
_entity_poly.pdbx_strand_id
1 'polypeptide(L)'
;MYCVELRLQPTAALTFRILPGSILNIATYPFVPPTSLSGFLRRLAMLSVGHSLPETKINKEKPPTYLLPHQYVALGAYLSKDKYQYSGVHRTYRKGMREFTHDDFSKIYTGKKANFQLHTWEYLIAEELIGYVASESQDVLTHIQDLADYGCNIGKEGYVIVSEVSEIYPLERLTTTAYPSTLAPMDSLLQADNPIGGCDIYNLYRYNWLPEASQQTIDNGLLDESPTPVNGFIPFVAAYFSQDLGQAPTLDYYTNGDIHIPVDLVQTLRDESDG
;
A
#
# COMPACT_ATOMS: atom_id res chain seq x y z
N MET A 1 7.99 -19.49 0.81
CA MET A 1 7.91 -18.02 0.64
C MET A 1 8.82 -17.40 1.68
N TYR A 2 9.47 -16.28 1.39
CA TYR A 2 10.25 -15.50 2.34
C TYR A 2 9.60 -14.15 2.55
N CYS A 3 9.82 -13.53 3.71
CA CYS A 3 9.22 -12.26 4.08
C CYS A 3 10.19 -11.39 4.86
N VAL A 4 10.02 -10.08 4.73
CA VAL A 4 10.59 -9.05 5.62
C VAL A 4 9.47 -8.15 6.13
N GLU A 5 9.60 -7.74 7.39
CA GLU A 5 8.76 -6.73 8.01
C GLU A 5 9.47 -5.39 7.99
N LEU A 6 8.72 -4.33 7.69
CA LEU A 6 9.21 -2.97 7.76
C LEU A 6 8.45 -2.22 8.84
N ARG A 7 9.16 -1.66 9.82
CA ARG A 7 8.57 -0.64 10.69
C ARG A 7 8.61 0.68 9.96
N LEU A 8 7.44 1.23 9.74
CA LEU A 8 7.24 2.50 9.06
C LEU A 8 6.78 3.53 10.08
N GLN A 9 7.51 4.64 10.17
CA GLN A 9 7.21 5.76 11.05
C GLN A 9 6.70 6.96 10.22
N PRO A 10 5.39 7.22 10.22
CA PRO A 10 4.84 8.44 9.65
C PRO A 10 5.32 9.67 10.41
N THR A 11 5.78 10.68 9.68
CA THR A 11 6.15 12.00 10.24
C THR A 11 5.05 13.05 10.04
N ALA A 12 4.02 12.69 9.28
CA ALA A 12 2.85 13.50 8.99
C ALA A 12 1.63 12.59 8.81
N ALA A 13 0.44 13.17 8.90
CA ALA A 13 -0.79 12.47 8.57
C ALA A 13 -0.77 11.99 7.11
N LEU A 14 -1.29 10.78 6.87
CA LEU A 14 -1.24 10.11 5.57
C LEU A 14 -2.58 10.20 4.85
N THR A 15 -2.55 10.26 3.51
CA THR A 15 -3.76 10.19 2.68
C THR A 15 -3.53 9.31 1.45
N PHE A 16 -4.34 8.26 1.36
CA PHE A 16 -4.37 7.30 0.26
C PHE A 16 -5.76 7.28 -0.37
N ARG A 17 -5.91 7.83 -1.58
CA ARG A 17 -7.25 7.99 -2.18
C ARG A 17 -7.88 6.63 -2.51
N ILE A 18 -9.04 6.35 -1.90
CA ILE A 18 -9.83 5.15 -2.23
C ILE A 18 -10.40 5.25 -3.65
N LEU A 19 -10.93 6.42 -4.03
CA LEU A 19 -11.50 6.65 -5.36
C LEU A 19 -10.68 7.71 -6.11
N PRO A 20 -10.15 7.38 -7.32
CA PRO A 20 -9.49 8.37 -8.16
C PRO A 20 -10.48 9.45 -8.61
N GLY A 21 -10.00 10.69 -8.75
CA GLY A 21 -10.81 11.81 -9.25
C GLY A 21 -11.80 12.44 -8.26
N SER A 22 -12.06 11.82 -7.10
CA SER A 22 -12.86 12.49 -6.06
C SER A 22 -12.10 13.69 -5.49
N ILE A 23 -12.70 14.87 -5.64
CA ILE A 23 -12.17 16.17 -5.18
C ILE A 23 -12.98 16.74 -4.00
N LEU A 24 -14.25 16.35 -3.88
CA LEU A 24 -15.16 16.83 -2.82
C LEU A 24 -15.09 15.97 -1.56
N ASN A 25 -14.93 14.66 -1.72
CA ASN A 25 -14.81 13.72 -0.61
C ASN A 25 -13.57 12.84 -0.80
N ILE A 26 -12.48 13.25 -0.16
CA ILE A 26 -11.23 12.50 -0.19
C ILE A 26 -11.25 11.55 1.01
N ALA A 27 -11.64 10.31 0.74
CA ALA A 27 -11.58 9.22 1.69
C ALA A 27 -10.23 8.50 1.62
N THR A 28 -9.79 7.96 2.76
CA THR A 28 -8.51 7.24 2.88
C THR A 28 -8.66 5.84 3.43
N TYR A 29 -7.73 4.95 3.08
CA TYR A 29 -7.62 3.64 3.70
C TYR A 29 -7.06 3.76 5.13
N PRO A 30 -7.47 2.87 6.06
CA PRO A 30 -6.91 2.77 7.41
C PRO A 30 -5.58 2.00 7.46
N PHE A 31 -4.93 1.84 6.31
CA PHE A 31 -3.65 1.14 6.10
C PHE A 31 -2.98 1.76 4.86
N VAL A 32 -1.72 1.43 4.60
CA VAL A 32 -1.02 1.75 3.36
C VAL A 32 -1.33 0.67 2.32
N PRO A 33 -1.98 1.00 1.19
CA PRO A 33 -2.30 0.01 0.18
C PRO A 33 -1.04 -0.67 -0.41
N PRO A 34 -1.11 -1.96 -0.80
CA PRO A 34 -0.03 -2.69 -1.47
C PRO A 34 0.68 -1.87 -2.57
N THR A 35 -0.11 -1.22 -3.43
CA THR A 35 0.43 -0.45 -4.55
C THR A 35 1.14 0.84 -4.14
N SER A 36 0.67 1.47 -3.06
CA SER A 36 1.31 2.66 -2.51
C SER A 36 2.63 2.31 -1.82
N LEU A 37 2.67 1.18 -1.11
CA LEU A 37 3.88 0.68 -0.47
C LEU A 37 4.93 0.28 -1.53
N SER A 38 4.55 -0.47 -2.56
CA SER A 38 5.47 -0.87 -3.64
C SER A 38 6.16 0.34 -4.29
N GLY A 39 5.39 1.36 -4.68
CA GLY A 39 5.97 2.56 -5.27
C GLY A 39 6.85 3.36 -4.30
N PHE A 40 6.51 3.37 -3.01
CA PHE A 40 7.32 4.00 -1.97
C PHE A 40 8.68 3.30 -1.81
N LEU A 41 8.66 1.98 -1.61
CA LEU A 41 9.88 1.19 -1.42
C LEU A 41 10.78 1.26 -2.65
N ARG A 42 10.19 1.28 -3.86
CA ARG A 42 11.00 1.48 -5.07
C ARG A 42 11.75 2.81 -5.07
N ARG A 43 11.09 3.91 -4.70
CA ARG A 43 11.76 5.21 -4.62
C ARG A 43 12.86 5.22 -3.57
N LEU A 44 12.66 4.57 -2.43
CA LEU A 44 13.72 4.43 -1.42
C LEU A 44 14.91 3.63 -1.95
N ALA A 45 14.66 2.53 -2.67
CA ALA A 45 15.72 1.74 -3.27
C ALA A 45 16.56 2.55 -4.27
N MET A 46 15.91 3.36 -5.12
CA MET A 46 16.62 4.29 -6.01
C MET A 46 17.46 5.32 -5.22
N LEU A 47 16.90 5.92 -4.16
CA LEU A 47 17.62 6.86 -3.30
C LEU A 47 18.82 6.22 -2.60
N SER A 48 18.73 4.94 -2.23
CA SER A 48 19.78 4.22 -1.50
C SER A 48 21.09 4.09 -2.26
N VAL A 49 21.02 4.11 -3.59
CA VAL A 49 22.19 4.07 -4.48
C VAL A 49 22.53 5.44 -5.08
N GLY A 50 21.95 6.51 -4.55
CA GLY A 50 22.26 7.90 -4.92
C GLY A 50 21.51 8.43 -6.15
N HIS A 51 20.50 7.72 -6.67
CA HIS A 51 19.63 8.27 -7.70
C HIS A 51 18.70 9.35 -7.13
N SER A 52 18.29 10.28 -7.98
CA SER A 52 17.26 11.26 -7.63
C SER A 52 15.85 10.69 -7.81
N LEU A 53 14.87 11.26 -7.10
CA LEU A 53 13.47 10.96 -7.36
C LEU A 53 13.10 11.32 -8.82
N PRO A 54 12.22 10.53 -9.48
CA PRO A 54 11.78 10.81 -10.83
C PRO A 54 11.24 12.24 -11.00
N GLU A 55 11.48 12.84 -12.17
CA GLU A 55 11.02 14.20 -12.46
C GLU A 55 9.51 14.37 -12.30
N THR A 56 9.09 15.50 -11.74
CA THR A 56 7.67 15.84 -11.55
C THR A 56 6.97 16.19 -12.86
N LYS A 57 7.71 16.54 -13.91
CA LYS A 57 7.18 16.90 -15.23
C LYS A 57 7.20 15.68 -16.16
N ILE A 58 6.15 14.88 -16.08
CA ILE A 58 6.01 13.64 -16.84
C ILE A 58 5.33 13.85 -18.20
N ASN A 59 5.66 12.99 -19.16
CA ASN A 59 4.89 12.85 -20.39
C ASN A 59 3.45 12.43 -20.02
N LYS A 60 2.48 13.30 -20.33
CA LYS A 60 1.06 13.09 -19.98
C LYS A 60 0.43 11.91 -20.73
N GLU A 61 0.96 11.53 -21.89
CA GLU A 61 0.40 10.44 -22.71
C GLU A 61 0.77 9.06 -22.16
N LYS A 62 1.99 8.93 -21.62
CA LYS A 62 2.47 7.68 -21.02
C LYS A 62 3.33 7.99 -19.79
N PRO A 63 2.70 8.29 -18.65
CA PRO A 63 3.44 8.59 -17.43
C PRO A 63 4.23 7.34 -16.99
N PRO A 64 5.51 7.48 -16.63
CA PRO A 64 6.29 6.36 -16.12
C PRO A 64 5.73 5.93 -14.75
N THR A 65 5.79 4.62 -14.47
CA THR A 65 5.41 4.07 -13.17
C THR A 65 6.65 3.44 -12.55
N TYR A 66 6.88 3.68 -11.25
CA TYR A 66 8.05 3.19 -10.52
C TYR A 66 7.58 2.37 -9.33
N LEU A 67 7.71 1.06 -9.44
CA LEU A 67 7.24 0.06 -8.48
C LEU A 67 8.38 -0.92 -8.20
N LEU A 68 8.24 -1.71 -7.12
CA LEU A 68 9.13 -2.84 -6.94
C LEU A 68 8.97 -3.83 -8.12
N PRO A 69 10.05 -4.49 -8.58
CA PRO A 69 9.97 -5.57 -9.56
C PRO A 69 8.95 -6.65 -9.18
N HIS A 70 8.44 -7.37 -10.19
CA HIS A 70 7.40 -8.40 -10.03
C HIS A 70 7.72 -9.49 -9.00
N GLN A 71 9.01 -9.81 -8.83
CA GLN A 71 9.51 -10.76 -7.82
C GLN A 71 9.35 -10.30 -6.36
N TYR A 72 9.06 -9.02 -6.11
CA TYR A 72 8.74 -8.48 -4.79
C TYR A 72 7.23 -8.24 -4.67
N VAL A 73 6.62 -8.83 -3.66
CA VAL A 73 5.19 -8.65 -3.39
C VAL A 73 5.04 -7.76 -2.17
N ALA A 74 4.82 -6.46 -2.40
CA ALA A 74 4.45 -5.55 -1.32
C ALA A 74 3.01 -5.85 -0.90
N LEU A 75 2.79 -6.19 0.37
CA LEU A 75 1.48 -6.62 0.88
C LEU A 75 0.71 -5.47 1.54
N GLY A 76 1.26 -4.26 1.57
CA GLY A 76 0.72 -3.12 2.28
C GLY A 76 1.35 -2.95 3.66
N ALA A 77 0.94 -1.91 4.38
CA ALA A 77 1.38 -1.67 5.75
C ALA A 77 0.21 -1.30 6.67
N TYR A 78 0.21 -1.89 7.86
CA TYR A 78 -0.96 -1.97 8.73
C TYR A 78 -0.67 -1.36 10.09
N LEU A 79 -1.71 -0.93 10.79
CA LEU A 79 -1.56 -0.35 12.12
C LEU A 79 -0.89 -1.36 13.05
N SER A 80 0.12 -0.89 13.79
CA SER A 80 0.69 -1.68 14.88
C SER A 80 -0.40 -2.01 15.89
N LYS A 81 -0.45 -3.26 16.37
CA LYS A 81 -1.45 -3.70 17.35
C LYS A 81 -1.17 -3.18 18.78
N ASP A 82 -0.20 -2.28 18.95
CA ASP A 82 0.09 -1.64 20.23
C ASP A 82 -1.08 -0.76 20.69
N LYS A 83 -1.70 -1.16 21.79
CA LYS A 83 -2.90 -0.53 22.36
C LYS A 83 -2.64 0.85 22.96
N TYR A 84 -1.38 1.24 23.14
CA TYR A 84 -1.01 2.51 23.76
C TYR A 84 -0.77 3.65 22.76
N GLN A 85 -0.74 3.35 21.46
CA GLN A 85 -0.53 4.34 20.40
C GLN A 85 -1.87 4.72 19.76
N TYR A 86 -2.11 6.03 19.59
CA TYR A 86 -3.31 6.47 18.88
C TYR A 86 -3.13 6.18 17.39
N SER A 87 -4.09 5.44 16.83
CA SER A 87 -4.17 5.23 15.38
C SER A 87 -5.61 5.25 14.89
N GLY A 88 -5.81 5.74 13.67
CA GLY A 88 -7.11 5.72 13.03
C GLY A 88 -7.28 6.76 11.92
N VAL A 89 -8.42 6.70 11.26
CA VAL A 89 -8.80 7.65 10.22
C VAL A 89 -9.53 8.83 10.84
N HIS A 90 -8.97 10.02 10.69
CA HIS A 90 -9.54 11.29 11.12
C HIS A 90 -10.13 12.05 9.92
N ARG A 91 -11.42 12.41 10.00
CA ARG A 91 -12.09 13.20 8.96
C ARG A 91 -12.12 14.67 9.34
N THR A 92 -11.62 15.50 8.44
CA THR A 92 -11.70 16.97 8.53
C THR A 92 -12.68 17.53 7.51
N TYR A 93 -13.22 18.72 7.81
CA TYR A 93 -14.13 19.45 6.95
C TYR A 93 -13.50 20.77 6.53
N ARG A 94 -13.44 21.03 5.21
CA ARG A 94 -12.85 22.24 4.63
C ARG A 94 -13.89 22.98 3.80
N LYS A 95 -13.86 24.32 3.82
CA LYS A 95 -14.65 25.14 2.89
C LYS A 95 -13.82 25.37 1.63
N GLY A 96 -14.26 24.85 0.48
CA GLY A 96 -13.63 25.05 -0.83
C GLY A 96 -14.58 25.74 -1.81
N MET A 97 -14.08 26.20 -2.95
CA MET A 97 -14.93 26.74 -4.03
C MET A 97 -15.61 25.60 -4.82
N ARG A 98 -16.86 25.82 -5.24
CA ARG A 98 -17.65 24.87 -6.06
C ARG A 98 -17.14 24.78 -7.51
N GLU A 99 -16.64 25.88 -8.06
CA GLU A 99 -16.00 25.92 -9.38
C GLU A 99 -14.52 25.57 -9.19
N PHE A 100 -14.16 24.34 -9.53
CA PHE A 100 -12.90 23.70 -9.14
C PHE A 100 -11.99 23.54 -10.36
N THR A 101 -10.87 24.27 -10.38
CA THR A 101 -9.76 24.10 -11.33
C THR A 101 -8.54 23.59 -10.55
N HIS A 102 -7.88 22.53 -11.05
CA HIS A 102 -6.74 21.90 -10.36
C HIS A 102 -5.57 22.87 -10.09
N ASP A 103 -5.47 23.97 -10.83
CA ASP A 103 -4.39 24.96 -10.77
C ASP A 103 -4.60 26.05 -9.69
N ASP A 104 -5.76 26.13 -9.03
CA ASP A 104 -6.11 27.21 -8.09
C ASP A 104 -6.17 26.79 -6.61
N PHE A 105 -5.62 25.61 -6.27
CA PHE A 105 -5.75 24.92 -4.97
C PHE A 105 -5.37 25.74 -3.72
N SER A 106 -4.59 26.83 -3.85
CA SER A 106 -3.96 27.53 -2.73
C SER A 106 -4.29 29.03 -2.62
N LYS A 107 -5.24 29.58 -3.38
CA LYS A 107 -5.56 31.01 -3.32
C LYS A 107 -6.55 31.33 -2.20
N ILE A 108 -6.16 32.20 -1.27
CA ILE A 108 -7.06 32.81 -0.29
C ILE A 108 -7.94 33.83 -1.03
N TYR A 109 -9.24 33.54 -1.17
CA TYR A 109 -10.19 34.45 -1.81
C TYR A 109 -10.86 35.37 -0.77
N THR A 110 -10.84 36.68 -1.04
CA THR A 110 -11.42 37.73 -0.18
C THR A 110 -12.73 38.33 -0.74
N GLY A 111 -13.35 37.68 -1.75
CA GLY A 111 -14.53 38.19 -2.46
C GLY A 111 -15.90 37.75 -1.90
N LYS A 112 -16.89 38.65 -1.92
CA LYS A 112 -18.26 38.48 -1.36
C LYS A 112 -19.21 37.52 -2.12
N LYS A 113 -18.77 36.81 -3.16
CA LYS A 113 -19.63 35.97 -4.03
C LYS A 113 -19.06 34.58 -4.37
N ALA A 114 -18.17 34.03 -3.55
CA ALA A 114 -17.67 32.68 -3.79
C ALA A 114 -18.74 31.63 -3.40
N ASN A 115 -19.15 30.79 -4.35
CA ASN A 115 -19.99 29.61 -4.10
C ASN A 115 -19.15 28.58 -3.33
N PHE A 116 -19.17 28.64 -2.01
CA PHE A 116 -18.44 27.68 -1.17
C PHE A 116 -19.19 26.35 -1.08
N GLN A 117 -18.45 25.25 -1.18
CA GLN A 117 -18.90 23.89 -0.92
C GLN A 117 -18.08 23.29 0.22
N LEU A 118 -18.72 22.45 1.04
CA LEU A 118 -18.04 21.69 2.08
C LEU A 118 -17.33 20.49 1.46
N HIS A 119 -16.03 20.41 1.66
CA HIS A 119 -15.19 19.28 1.23
C HIS A 119 -14.84 18.47 2.47
N THR A 120 -14.78 17.15 2.34
CA THR A 120 -14.28 16.24 3.37
C THR A 120 -12.92 15.68 2.98
N TRP A 121 -12.02 15.62 3.95
CA TRP A 121 -10.70 15.03 3.77
C TRP A 121 -10.35 14.15 4.95
N GLU A 122 -10.04 12.90 4.65
CA GLU A 122 -9.65 11.90 5.63
C GLU A 122 -8.14 11.71 5.69
N TYR A 123 -7.65 11.55 6.91
CA TYR A 123 -6.25 11.43 7.26
C TYR A 123 -6.06 10.14 8.07
N LEU A 124 -5.20 9.24 7.62
CA LEU A 124 -4.70 8.17 8.46
C LEU A 124 -3.65 8.77 9.39
N ILE A 125 -3.94 8.75 10.69
CA ILE A 125 -3.03 9.13 11.76
C ILE A 125 -2.53 7.83 12.37
N ALA A 126 -1.21 7.65 12.39
CA ALA A 126 -0.56 6.50 13.00
C ALA A 126 0.86 6.91 13.43
N GLU A 127 1.32 6.40 14.57
CA GLU A 127 2.71 6.55 15.02
C GLU A 127 3.62 5.49 14.40
N GLU A 128 3.09 4.28 14.21
CA GLU A 128 3.79 3.15 13.62
C GLU A 128 2.86 2.35 12.70
N LEU A 129 3.41 1.90 11.58
CA LEU A 129 2.80 0.93 10.66
C LEU A 129 3.78 -0.23 10.43
N ILE A 130 3.27 -1.45 10.35
CA ILE A 130 4.04 -2.64 10.00
C ILE A 130 3.75 -3.00 8.54
N GLY A 131 4.74 -2.82 7.69
CA GLY A 131 4.72 -3.21 6.28
C GLY A 131 5.26 -4.62 6.07
N TYR A 132 4.79 -5.30 5.03
CA TYR A 132 5.30 -6.61 4.67
C TYR A 132 5.68 -6.65 3.19
N VAL A 133 6.82 -7.27 2.89
CA VAL A 133 7.25 -7.60 1.53
C VAL A 133 7.62 -9.07 1.47
N ALA A 134 6.99 -9.79 0.56
CA ALA A 134 7.24 -11.22 0.35
C ALA A 134 7.94 -11.47 -0.98
N SER A 135 8.70 -12.56 -1.06
CA SER A 135 9.27 -13.07 -2.30
C SER A 135 9.51 -14.58 -2.24
N GLU A 136 9.51 -15.24 -3.38
CA GLU A 136 9.94 -16.64 -3.49
C GLU A 136 11.44 -16.80 -3.30
N SER A 137 12.22 -15.72 -3.49
CA SER A 137 13.67 -15.71 -3.33
C SER A 137 14.09 -14.90 -2.10
N GLN A 138 14.89 -15.53 -1.24
CA GLN A 138 15.51 -14.88 -0.09
C GLN A 138 16.50 -13.79 -0.53
N ASP A 139 17.37 -14.11 -1.51
CA ASP A 139 18.43 -13.22 -1.97
C ASP A 139 17.89 -11.88 -2.47
N VAL A 140 16.72 -11.92 -3.11
CA VAL A 140 16.02 -10.75 -3.61
C VAL A 140 15.63 -9.79 -2.48
N LEU A 141 15.22 -10.30 -1.31
CA LEU A 141 14.76 -9.46 -0.19
C LEU A 141 15.91 -8.76 0.56
N THR A 142 17.16 -9.16 0.34
CA THR A 142 18.32 -8.56 1.02
C THR A 142 18.41 -7.05 0.80
N HIS A 143 18.13 -6.58 -0.42
CA HIS A 143 18.12 -5.16 -0.76
C HIS A 143 17.01 -4.35 -0.09
N ILE A 144 15.96 -5.00 0.41
CA ILE A 144 14.92 -4.32 1.18
C ILE A 144 15.42 -4.03 2.60
N GLN A 145 16.32 -4.87 3.14
CA GLN A 145 16.91 -4.64 4.47
C GLN A 145 17.77 -3.37 4.49
N ASP A 146 18.40 -3.02 3.37
CA ASP A 146 19.21 -1.80 3.21
C ASP A 146 18.39 -0.49 3.23
N LEU A 147 17.05 -0.59 3.23
CA LEU A 147 16.16 0.59 3.21
C LEU A 147 15.90 1.19 4.59
N ALA A 148 16.45 0.61 5.67
CA ALA A 148 16.39 1.21 6.99
C ALA A 148 16.95 2.64 6.98
N ASP A 149 16.35 3.53 7.77
CA ASP A 149 16.64 4.96 7.88
C ASP A 149 16.35 5.82 6.64
N TYR A 150 15.84 5.24 5.55
CA TYR A 150 15.38 6.00 4.40
C TYR A 150 13.93 6.46 4.57
N GLY A 151 13.64 7.67 4.10
CA GLY A 151 12.30 8.23 4.12
C GLY A 151 11.99 9.10 2.91
N CYS A 152 10.74 9.06 2.47
CA CYS A 152 10.26 9.93 1.40
C CYS A 152 8.74 10.10 1.46
N ASN A 153 8.21 10.90 0.53
CA ASN A 153 6.78 11.08 0.37
C ASN A 153 6.07 9.78 -0.02
N ILE A 154 4.89 9.56 0.55
CA ILE A 154 4.02 8.42 0.23
C ILE A 154 2.57 8.88 0.11
N GLY A 155 1.81 8.26 -0.81
CA GLY A 155 0.43 8.64 -1.07
C GLY A 155 0.30 10.06 -1.63
N LYS A 156 -0.85 10.69 -1.37
CA LYS A 156 -1.12 12.07 -1.82
C LYS A 156 -0.52 13.11 -0.87
N GLU A 157 -0.70 12.87 0.42
CA GLU A 157 -0.14 13.65 1.53
C GLU A 157 0.47 12.63 2.48
N GLY A 158 1.70 12.86 2.92
CA GLY A 158 2.40 11.94 3.81
C GLY A 158 3.90 11.90 3.55
N TYR A 159 4.66 11.68 4.62
CA TYR A 159 6.09 11.40 4.59
C TYR A 159 6.36 10.33 5.65
N VAL A 160 7.00 9.24 5.23
CA VAL A 160 7.24 8.06 6.05
C VAL A 160 8.72 7.72 6.00
N ILE A 161 9.26 7.34 7.16
CA ILE A 161 10.61 6.79 7.33
C ILE A 161 10.49 5.29 7.57
N VAL A 162 11.32 4.48 6.94
CA VAL A 162 11.52 3.08 7.32
C VAL A 162 12.46 3.08 8.53
N SER A 163 11.93 2.90 9.73
CA SER A 163 12.72 2.99 10.96
C SER A 163 13.48 1.68 11.25
N GLU A 164 12.93 0.54 10.84
CA GLU A 164 13.53 -0.77 11.03
C GLU A 164 13.09 -1.70 9.89
N VAL A 165 13.97 -2.62 9.51
CA VAL A 165 13.62 -3.76 8.65
C VAL A 165 14.06 -5.03 9.38
N SER A 166 13.18 -6.02 9.45
CA SER A 166 13.48 -7.28 10.12
C SER A 166 14.55 -8.09 9.37
N GLU A 167 15.05 -9.13 10.04
CA GLU A 167 15.68 -10.24 9.34
C GLU A 167 14.72 -10.88 8.33
N ILE A 168 15.26 -11.48 7.27
CA ILE A 168 14.47 -12.26 6.32
C ILE A 168 14.14 -13.61 6.97
N TYR A 169 12.85 -13.95 7.03
CA TYR A 169 12.42 -15.23 7.58
C TYR A 169 11.57 -16.02 6.59
N PRO A 170 11.66 -17.37 6.61
CA PRO A 170 10.82 -18.23 5.80
C PRO A 170 9.39 -18.28 6.36
N LEU A 171 8.44 -18.46 5.45
CA LEU A 171 7.04 -18.71 5.75
C LEU A 171 6.65 -20.11 5.24
N GLU A 172 6.01 -20.88 6.10
CA GLU A 172 5.35 -22.13 5.74
C GLU A 172 3.93 -21.86 5.22
N ARG A 173 3.48 -22.72 4.31
CA ARG A 173 2.11 -22.66 3.78
C ARG A 173 1.24 -23.61 4.61
N LEU A 174 0.22 -23.07 5.26
CA LEU A 174 -0.67 -23.82 6.16
C LEU A 174 -2.10 -23.30 6.06
N THR A 175 -3.05 -24.22 5.91
CA THR A 175 -4.47 -23.91 6.10
C THR A 175 -4.80 -23.90 7.59
N THR A 176 -5.22 -22.76 8.12
CA THR A 176 -5.51 -22.58 9.55
C THR A 176 -6.57 -21.50 9.77
N THR A 177 -7.13 -21.44 10.98
CA THR A 177 -8.07 -20.40 11.41
C THR A 177 -7.30 -19.30 12.15
N ALA A 178 -7.12 -18.15 11.51
CA ALA A 178 -6.35 -17.04 12.08
C ALA A 178 -6.80 -15.68 11.56
N TYR A 179 -6.59 -14.62 12.34
CA TYR A 179 -6.77 -13.26 11.83
C TYR A 179 -5.63 -12.91 10.87
N PRO A 180 -5.95 -12.48 9.64
CA PRO A 180 -4.92 -12.06 8.70
C PRO A 180 -4.06 -10.90 9.25
N SER A 181 -2.74 -11.01 9.11
CA SER A 181 -1.81 -9.89 9.36
C SER A 181 -1.89 -8.82 8.27
N THR A 182 -2.48 -9.18 7.12
CA THR A 182 -2.64 -8.35 5.93
C THR A 182 -4.10 -8.33 5.46
N LEU A 183 -4.35 -7.84 4.26
CA LEU A 183 -5.67 -7.94 3.61
C LEU A 183 -6.00 -9.40 3.26
N ALA A 184 -7.29 -9.73 3.25
CA ALA A 184 -7.79 -10.99 2.71
C ALA A 184 -8.65 -10.71 1.46
N PRO A 185 -8.32 -11.25 0.27
CA PRO A 185 -9.16 -11.10 -0.91
C PRO A 185 -10.57 -11.63 -0.63
N MET A 186 -11.58 -10.90 -1.11
CA MET A 186 -12.97 -11.22 -0.83
C MET A 186 -13.39 -12.56 -1.45
N ASP A 187 -12.87 -12.88 -2.63
CA ASP A 187 -13.17 -14.12 -3.34
C ASP A 187 -12.74 -15.35 -2.52
N SER A 188 -11.57 -15.28 -1.87
CA SER A 188 -11.06 -16.32 -0.96
C SER A 188 -11.98 -16.57 0.22
N LEU A 189 -12.49 -15.49 0.83
CA LEU A 189 -13.41 -15.58 1.96
C LEU A 189 -14.75 -16.22 1.55
N LEU A 190 -15.25 -15.86 0.37
CA LEU A 190 -16.50 -16.39 -0.17
C LEU A 190 -16.39 -17.87 -0.58
N GLN A 191 -15.30 -18.26 -1.23
CA GLN A 191 -15.08 -19.64 -1.68
C GLN A 191 -14.92 -20.62 -0.52
N ALA A 192 -14.29 -20.19 0.57
CA ALA A 192 -14.10 -21.00 1.77
C ALA A 192 -15.30 -21.01 2.73
N ASP A 193 -16.45 -20.43 2.34
CA ASP A 193 -17.68 -20.32 3.15
C ASP A 193 -17.43 -19.72 4.54
N ASN A 194 -16.50 -18.76 4.63
CA ASN A 194 -16.14 -18.13 5.90
C ASN A 194 -17.23 -17.15 6.35
N PRO A 195 -17.49 -17.01 7.66
CA PRO A 195 -18.36 -15.97 8.17
C PRO A 195 -17.73 -14.60 7.92
N ILE A 196 -18.42 -13.76 7.13
CA ILE A 196 -18.00 -12.39 6.86
C ILE A 196 -18.56 -11.50 7.96
N GLY A 197 -17.77 -11.30 9.02
CA GLY A 197 -18.10 -10.43 10.14
C GLY A 197 -16.85 -9.89 10.81
N GLY A 198 -16.92 -8.66 11.32
CA GLY A 198 -15.78 -8.03 12.01
C GLY A 198 -14.67 -7.50 11.09
N CYS A 199 -14.94 -7.36 9.78
CA CYS A 199 -14.02 -6.76 8.82
C CYS A 199 -14.65 -5.59 8.06
N ASP A 200 -13.81 -4.67 7.62
CA ASP A 200 -14.16 -3.60 6.69
C ASP A 200 -13.80 -4.02 5.26
N ILE A 201 -14.63 -3.67 4.28
CA ILE A 201 -14.44 -4.05 2.87
C ILE A 201 -13.95 -2.84 2.07
N TYR A 202 -12.87 -3.05 1.31
CA TYR A 202 -12.25 -2.01 0.49
C TYR A 202 -12.06 -2.44 -0.96
N ASN A 203 -12.36 -1.50 -1.87
CA ASN A 203 -11.90 -1.59 -3.25
C ASN A 203 -10.42 -1.21 -3.31
N LEU A 204 -9.61 -2.08 -3.89
CA LEU A 204 -8.18 -1.93 -4.06
C LEU A 204 -7.81 -2.14 -5.52
N TYR A 205 -6.54 -1.97 -5.80
CA TYR A 205 -5.99 -2.08 -7.14
C TYR A 205 -4.75 -2.97 -7.08
N ARG A 206 -4.62 -3.88 -8.03
CA ARG A 206 -3.40 -4.62 -8.33
C ARG A 206 -2.84 -4.16 -9.67
N TYR A 207 -1.59 -4.49 -9.97
CA TYR A 207 -0.97 -4.13 -11.24
C TYR A 207 -1.38 -5.10 -12.34
N ASN A 208 -1.59 -4.56 -13.54
CA ASN A 208 -1.66 -5.35 -14.76
C ASN A 208 -0.23 -5.50 -15.31
N TRP A 209 0.46 -6.54 -14.89
CA TRP A 209 1.87 -6.75 -15.24
C TRP A 209 2.03 -7.04 -16.73
N LEU A 210 3.00 -6.38 -17.37
CA LEU A 210 3.39 -6.73 -18.74
C LEU A 210 4.36 -7.92 -18.72
N PRO A 211 4.45 -8.74 -19.80
CA PRO A 211 5.31 -9.91 -19.84
C PRO A 211 6.79 -9.62 -19.51
N GLU A 212 7.28 -8.44 -19.88
CA GLU A 212 8.66 -7.99 -19.64
C GLU A 212 8.95 -7.74 -18.15
N ALA A 213 7.95 -7.62 -17.28
CA ALA A 213 8.14 -7.44 -15.83
C ALA A 213 8.90 -8.61 -15.19
N SER A 214 8.70 -9.81 -15.71
CA SER A 214 9.39 -11.03 -15.25
C SER A 214 10.90 -11.04 -15.55
N GLN A 215 11.37 -10.15 -16.42
CA GLN A 215 12.77 -10.04 -16.82
C GLN A 215 13.54 -9.00 -16.00
N GLN A 216 12.84 -8.25 -15.13
CA GLN A 216 13.48 -7.26 -14.27
C GLN A 216 14.33 -7.92 -13.19
N THR A 217 15.56 -7.44 -13.06
CA THR A 217 16.53 -7.79 -12.04
C THR A 217 16.66 -6.64 -11.03
N ILE A 218 17.56 -6.82 -10.07
CA ILE A 218 17.94 -5.76 -9.13
C ILE A 218 18.52 -4.54 -9.89
N ASP A 219 19.44 -4.80 -10.83
CA ASP A 219 20.18 -3.75 -11.53
C ASP A 219 19.36 -3.01 -12.60
N ASN A 220 18.44 -3.69 -13.29
CA ASN A 220 17.63 -3.10 -14.37
C ASN A 220 16.15 -2.94 -13.97
N GLY A 221 15.90 -2.87 -12.67
CA GLY A 221 14.54 -2.95 -12.17
C GLY A 221 14.33 -2.63 -10.71
N LEU A 222 15.28 -2.68 -9.78
CA LEU A 222 15.07 -2.18 -8.40
C LEU A 222 15.84 -0.88 -8.15
N LEU A 223 17.11 -0.87 -8.53
CA LEU A 223 18.03 0.20 -8.17
C LEU A 223 18.12 1.29 -9.25
N ASP A 224 17.65 1.02 -10.47
CA ASP A 224 17.74 1.96 -11.59
C ASP A 224 16.55 2.92 -11.71
N GLU A 225 16.62 3.80 -12.72
CA GLU A 225 15.59 4.76 -13.09
C GLU A 225 14.66 4.25 -14.22
N SER A 226 14.70 2.95 -14.53
CA SER A 226 13.85 2.37 -15.56
C SER A 226 12.40 2.27 -15.06
N PRO A 227 11.41 2.71 -15.86
CA PRO A 227 10.01 2.53 -15.50
C PRO A 227 9.65 1.05 -15.39
N THR A 228 8.80 0.72 -14.42
CA THR A 228 8.25 -0.62 -14.26
C THR A 228 7.26 -0.93 -15.41
N PRO A 229 7.39 -2.09 -16.08
CA PRO A 229 6.52 -2.50 -17.18
C PRO A 229 5.15 -2.98 -16.65
N VAL A 230 4.23 -2.02 -16.50
CA VAL A 230 2.83 -2.25 -16.13
C VAL A 230 1.87 -1.56 -17.10
N ASN A 231 0.73 -2.18 -17.36
CA ASN A 231 -0.35 -1.66 -18.19
C ASN A 231 -1.56 -1.25 -17.36
N GLY A 232 -1.33 -0.32 -16.44
CA GLY A 232 -2.35 0.20 -15.53
C GLY A 232 -2.66 -0.76 -14.38
N PHE A 233 -3.89 -0.68 -13.90
CA PHE A 233 -4.34 -1.31 -12.66
C PHE A 233 -5.62 -2.11 -12.88
N ILE A 234 -5.76 -3.23 -12.18
CA ILE A 234 -6.97 -4.06 -12.14
C ILE A 234 -7.59 -3.91 -10.74
N PRO A 235 -8.87 -3.53 -10.62
CA PRO A 235 -9.52 -3.44 -9.32
C PRO A 235 -9.76 -4.84 -8.74
N PHE A 236 -9.64 -4.97 -7.42
CA PHE A 236 -10.08 -6.15 -6.67
C PHE A 236 -10.65 -5.71 -5.31
N VAL A 237 -11.40 -6.60 -4.66
CA VAL A 237 -12.03 -6.33 -3.36
C VAL A 237 -11.33 -7.14 -2.29
N ALA A 238 -11.03 -6.52 -1.15
CA ALA A 238 -10.46 -7.21 -0.01
C ALA A 238 -11.10 -6.77 1.31
N ALA A 239 -11.11 -7.70 2.26
CA ALA A 239 -11.46 -7.47 3.64
C ALA A 239 -10.21 -7.05 4.45
N TYR A 240 -10.40 -6.07 5.32
CA TYR A 240 -9.44 -5.63 6.31
C TYR A 240 -9.99 -5.91 7.72
N PHE A 241 -9.24 -6.72 8.48
CA PHE A 241 -9.57 -7.05 9.86
C PHE A 241 -8.81 -6.08 10.78
N SER A 242 -9.39 -4.91 11.02
CA SER A 242 -8.76 -3.84 11.82
C SER A 242 -8.59 -4.21 13.30
N GLN A 243 -9.41 -5.15 13.78
CA GLN A 243 -9.36 -5.71 15.12
C GLN A 243 -9.66 -7.20 15.05
N ASP A 244 -9.11 -7.96 15.98
CA ASP A 244 -9.34 -9.40 16.12
C ASP A 244 -10.72 -9.63 16.78
N LEU A 245 -11.79 -9.22 16.08
CA LEU A 245 -13.17 -9.30 16.52
C LEU A 245 -13.95 -10.35 15.73
N GLY A 246 -14.88 -11.05 16.39
CA GLY A 246 -15.72 -12.07 15.76
C GLY A 246 -15.05 -13.42 15.63
N GLN A 247 -15.31 -14.13 14.53
CA GLN A 247 -14.69 -15.41 14.22
C GLN A 247 -13.65 -15.19 13.12
N ALA A 248 -12.41 -15.60 13.39
CA ALA A 248 -11.35 -15.56 12.40
C ALA A 248 -11.69 -16.47 11.19
N PRO A 249 -11.34 -16.06 9.96
CA PRO A 249 -11.53 -16.90 8.79
C PRO A 249 -10.54 -18.08 8.80
N THR A 250 -10.96 -19.18 8.17
CA THR A 250 -10.10 -20.31 7.83
C THR A 250 -9.70 -20.19 6.38
N LEU A 251 -8.42 -19.92 6.13
CA LEU A 251 -7.85 -19.74 4.80
C LEU A 251 -6.51 -20.47 4.72
N ASP A 252 -5.94 -20.49 3.53
CA ASP A 252 -4.55 -20.87 3.33
C ASP A 252 -3.63 -19.66 3.57
N TYR A 253 -2.64 -19.83 4.44
CA TYR A 253 -1.75 -18.76 4.87
C TYR A 253 -0.29 -19.12 4.63
N TYR A 254 0.51 -18.12 4.25
CA TYR A 254 1.94 -18.10 4.54
C TYR A 254 2.15 -17.58 5.97
N THR A 255 2.78 -18.38 6.83
CA THR A 255 2.95 -18.07 8.27
C THR A 255 4.29 -18.52 8.83
N ASN A 256 4.73 -17.87 9.91
CA ASN A 256 5.83 -18.31 10.79
C ASN A 256 5.33 -18.62 12.22
N GLY A 257 4.00 -18.74 12.41
CA GLY A 257 3.33 -18.86 13.70
C GLY A 257 2.80 -17.53 14.25
N ASP A 258 3.48 -16.42 13.99
CA ASP A 258 3.10 -15.10 14.49
C ASP A 258 2.28 -14.30 13.45
N ILE A 259 2.73 -14.32 12.20
CA ILE A 259 2.05 -13.61 11.10
C ILE A 259 1.27 -14.55 10.20
N HIS A 260 0.17 -14.06 9.64
CA HIS A 260 -0.75 -14.84 8.81
C HIS A 260 -1.08 -14.07 7.53
N ILE A 261 -0.33 -14.31 6.45
CA ILE A 261 -0.54 -13.67 5.14
C ILE A 261 -1.37 -14.60 4.26
N PRO A 262 -2.59 -14.23 3.83
CA PRO A 262 -3.38 -15.06 2.93
C PRO A 262 -2.61 -15.35 1.63
N VAL A 263 -2.50 -16.63 1.24
CA VAL A 263 -1.83 -17.07 0.01
C VAL A 263 -2.44 -16.38 -1.21
N ASP A 264 -3.76 -16.33 -1.24
CA ASP A 264 -4.52 -15.72 -2.34
C ASP A 264 -4.25 -14.21 -2.48
N LEU A 265 -3.84 -13.50 -1.41
CA LEU A 265 -3.43 -12.10 -1.54
C LEU A 265 -2.15 -12.00 -2.36
N VAL A 266 -1.17 -12.85 -2.07
CA VAL A 266 0.12 -12.89 -2.78
C VAL A 266 -0.12 -13.21 -4.26
N GLN A 267 -0.91 -14.25 -4.52
CA GLN A 267 -1.32 -14.67 -5.86
C GLN A 267 -2.07 -13.56 -6.61
N THR A 268 -3.05 -12.93 -5.95
CA THR A 268 -3.80 -11.80 -6.52
C THR A 268 -2.86 -10.68 -6.93
N LEU A 269 -1.89 -10.30 -6.10
CA LEU A 269 -0.97 -9.20 -6.40
C LEU A 269 0.08 -9.53 -7.48
N ARG A 270 0.43 -10.82 -7.63
CA ARG A 270 1.34 -11.31 -8.71
C ARG A 270 0.64 -11.56 -10.04
N ASP A 271 -0.69 -11.50 -10.07
CA ASP A 271 -1.53 -11.93 -11.20
C ASP A 271 -1.45 -13.44 -11.47
N GLU A 272 -1.26 -14.21 -10.41
CA GLU A 272 -1.23 -15.67 -10.39
C GLU A 272 -2.57 -16.19 -9.85
N SER A 273 -3.70 -15.82 -10.45
CA SER A 273 -4.96 -16.48 -10.13
C SER A 273 -5.03 -17.82 -10.84
N ASP A 274 -5.10 -18.92 -10.07
CA ASP A 274 -5.46 -20.24 -10.58
C ASP A 274 -6.82 -20.15 -11.27
N GLY A 275 -6.84 -20.42 -12.57
CA GLY A 275 -8.06 -20.48 -13.39
C GLY A 275 -8.90 -21.73 -13.12
#